data_AF-P74583-F1
#
_entry.id   AF-P74583-F1
#
_cell.length_a   1.000
_cell.length_b   1.000
_cell.length_c   1.000
_cell.angle_alpha   90.00
_cell.angle_beta   90.00
_cell.angle_gamma   90.00
#
_symmetry.space_group_name_H-M   'P 1'
#
loop_
_entity.id
_entity.type
_entity.pdbx_description
1 polymer ?
#
loop_
_entity_poly.entity_id
_entity_poly.type
_entity_poly.pdbx_seq_one_letter_code
_entity_poly.pdbx_strand_id
1 'polypeptide(L)'
;MDNATITAIATGLLVVVGIAQIGILTSQNRQTRLALVSEYWKRWHNSKDYWGRIIFVGRELDEYYQVLNQKELRELCDLLKEVRSDAPTIWALESIRVVSGILGDVSMRILQGQLDVSDAYPIFGTSLLRHSLPLRKLLDSSYQDRHFDPGISESHKEVRRELQHWLIYHNGLRRRCLILLDLLWAEAVRLEDLPPQDIESAAEAKKQTGSRNRSRLFREALRLNGLFRFFFAWQLSRFLLHAEYKSIWNWNGISKKRLKNLDSTWTKHLLQKYD
;
A
#
# COMPACT_ATOMS: atom_id res chain seq x y z
N MET A 1 51.89 -21.94 -27.76
CA MET A 1 51.32 -21.25 -26.57
C MET A 1 51.51 -22.15 -25.38
N ASP A 2 51.98 -21.60 -24.26
CA ASP A 2 52.12 -22.36 -23.02
C ASP A 2 50.73 -22.68 -22.44
N ASN A 3 50.60 -23.82 -21.76
CA ASN A 3 49.39 -24.24 -21.05
C ASN A 3 48.91 -23.17 -20.05
N ALA A 4 49.86 -22.45 -19.43
CA ALA A 4 49.55 -21.31 -18.56
C ALA A 4 48.81 -20.20 -19.31
N THR A 5 49.23 -19.89 -20.55
CA THR A 5 48.58 -18.86 -21.39
C THR A 5 47.18 -19.29 -21.82
N ILE A 6 47.00 -20.57 -22.18
CA ILE A 6 45.68 -21.12 -22.56
C ILE A 6 44.72 -21.10 -21.36
N THR A 7 45.19 -21.50 -20.18
CA THR A 7 44.38 -21.52 -18.95
C THR A 7 43.99 -20.12 -18.48
N ALA A 8 44.89 -19.14 -18.62
CA ALA A 8 44.61 -17.75 -18.31
C ALA A 8 43.53 -17.16 -19.24
N ILE A 9 43.62 -17.43 -20.55
CA ILE A 9 42.63 -17.01 -21.54
C ILE A 9 41.27 -17.68 -21.26
N ALA A 10 41.26 -18.98 -20.98
CA ALA A 10 40.02 -19.71 -20.66
C ALA A 10 39.35 -19.20 -19.38
N THR A 11 40.13 -18.93 -18.33
CA THR A 11 39.61 -18.33 -17.09
C THR A 11 39.06 -16.94 -17.33
N GLY A 12 39.75 -16.11 -18.12
CA GLY A 12 39.27 -14.78 -18.50
C GLY A 12 37.93 -14.83 -19.25
N LEU A 13 37.79 -15.76 -20.21
CA LEU A 13 36.54 -15.98 -20.93
C LEU A 13 35.41 -16.43 -20.01
N LEU A 14 35.67 -17.33 -19.05
CA LEU A 14 34.66 -17.78 -18.08
C LEU A 14 34.14 -16.64 -17.21
N VAL A 15 35.01 -15.73 -16.76
CA VAL A 15 34.60 -14.55 -15.99
C VAL A 15 33.70 -13.65 -16.83
N VAL A 16 34.04 -13.41 -18.09
CA VAL A 16 33.23 -12.60 -19.01
C VAL A 16 31.85 -13.23 -19.24
N VAL A 17 31.81 -14.55 -19.47
CA VAL A 17 30.54 -15.28 -19.63
C VAL A 17 29.70 -15.20 -18.36
N GLY A 18 30.30 -15.35 -17.18
CA GLY A 18 29.61 -15.21 -15.90
C GLY A 18 29.00 -13.82 -15.68
N ILE A 19 29.75 -12.76 -16.00
CA ILE A 19 29.24 -11.38 -15.93
C ILE A 19 28.07 -11.18 -16.90
N ALA A 20 28.19 -11.69 -18.14
CA ALA A 20 27.13 -11.61 -19.12
C ALA A 20 25.86 -12.35 -18.66
N GLN A 21 25.98 -13.53 -18.06
CA GLN A 21 24.87 -14.28 -17.49
C GLN A 21 24.16 -13.50 -16.36
N ILE A 22 24.92 -12.87 -15.46
CA ILE A 22 24.36 -12.01 -14.41
C ILE A 22 23.58 -10.83 -15.02
N GLY A 23 24.12 -10.21 -16.08
CA GLY A 23 23.47 -9.13 -16.80
C GLY A 23 22.14 -9.57 -17.44
N ILE A 24 22.14 -10.73 -18.11
CA ILE A 24 20.94 -11.32 -18.72
C ILE A 24 19.87 -11.60 -17.67
N LEU A 25 20.23 -12.25 -16.55
CA LEU A 25 19.32 -12.54 -15.45
C LEU A 25 18.73 -11.26 -14.84
N THR A 26 19.55 -10.23 -14.65
CA THR A 26 19.09 -8.93 -14.14
C THR A 26 18.09 -8.28 -15.10
N SER A 27 18.35 -8.33 -16.40
CA SER A 27 17.45 -7.83 -17.44
C SER A 27 16.12 -8.60 -17.47
N GLN A 28 16.17 -9.93 -17.44
CA GLN A 28 14.98 -10.79 -17.39
C GLN A 28 14.13 -10.53 -16.15
N ASN A 29 14.76 -10.35 -14.98
CA ASN A 29 14.06 -10.01 -13.74
C ASN A 29 13.36 -8.66 -13.85
N ARG A 30 14.02 -7.65 -14.45
CA ARG A 30 13.41 -6.34 -14.70
C ARG A 30 12.22 -6.44 -15.66
N GLN A 31 12.33 -7.19 -16.74
CA GLN A 31 11.23 -7.39 -17.70
C GLN A 31 10.04 -8.09 -17.04
N THR A 32 10.30 -9.14 -16.25
CA THR A 32 9.25 -9.85 -15.50
C THR A 32 8.54 -8.91 -14.52
N ARG A 33 9.27 -8.07 -13.80
CA ARG A 33 8.69 -7.05 -12.93
C ARG A 33 7.80 -6.07 -13.69
N LEU A 34 8.27 -5.54 -14.82
CA LEU A 34 7.49 -4.61 -15.64
C LEU A 34 6.19 -5.27 -16.17
N ALA A 35 6.25 -6.55 -16.54
CA ALA A 35 5.07 -7.31 -16.95
C ALA A 35 4.07 -7.43 -15.79
N LEU A 36 4.54 -7.78 -14.59
CA LEU A 36 3.69 -7.84 -13.38
C LEU A 36 3.06 -6.48 -13.06
N VAL A 37 3.83 -5.39 -13.12
CA VAL A 37 3.31 -4.03 -12.90
C VAL A 37 2.20 -3.70 -13.89
N SER A 38 2.40 -4.00 -15.17
CA SER A 38 1.39 -3.76 -16.21
C SER A 38 0.11 -4.58 -15.97
N GLU A 39 0.25 -5.86 -15.60
CA GLU A 39 -0.87 -6.75 -15.28
C GLU A 39 -1.69 -6.20 -14.10
N TYR A 40 -1.03 -5.90 -12.99
CA TYR A 40 -1.71 -5.40 -11.79
C TYR A 40 -2.28 -4.00 -11.99
N TRP A 41 -1.63 -3.13 -12.77
CA TRP A 41 -2.18 -1.83 -13.14
C TRP A 41 -3.49 -1.98 -13.91
N LYS A 42 -3.55 -2.89 -14.90
CA LYS A 42 -4.80 -3.20 -15.63
C LYS A 42 -5.87 -3.77 -14.70
N ARG A 43 -5.52 -4.73 -13.84
CA ARG A 43 -6.45 -5.31 -12.86
C ARG A 43 -7.01 -4.24 -11.92
N TRP A 44 -6.16 -3.36 -11.40
CA TRP A 44 -6.57 -2.26 -10.53
C TRP A 44 -7.49 -1.28 -11.26
N HIS A 45 -7.12 -0.88 -12.47
CA HIS A 45 -7.91 0.05 -13.28
C HIS A 45 -9.31 -0.50 -13.58
N ASN A 46 -9.41 -1.78 -13.92
CA ASN A 46 -10.69 -2.46 -14.17
C ASN A 46 -11.52 -2.69 -12.89
N SER A 47 -10.94 -2.46 -11.71
CA SER A 47 -11.59 -2.67 -10.42
C SER A 47 -12.00 -1.37 -9.72
N LYS A 48 -11.95 -0.24 -10.43
CA LYS A 48 -12.26 1.09 -9.85
C LYS A 48 -13.67 1.19 -9.28
N ASP A 49 -14.65 0.53 -9.89
CA ASP A 49 -16.03 0.56 -9.40
C ASP A 49 -16.15 -0.17 -8.06
N TYR A 50 -15.55 -1.36 -7.96
CA TYR A 50 -15.44 -2.09 -6.69
C TYR A 50 -14.68 -1.28 -5.64
N TRP A 51 -13.60 -0.61 -6.04
CA TRP A 51 -12.87 0.28 -5.14
C TRP A 51 -13.75 1.42 -4.62
N GLY A 52 -14.50 2.07 -5.51
CA GLY A 52 -15.40 3.15 -5.13
C GLY A 52 -16.49 2.71 -4.16
N ARG A 53 -17.04 1.51 -4.33
CA ARG A 53 -17.98 0.88 -3.39
C ARG A 53 -17.36 0.67 -2.01
N ILE A 54 -16.10 0.24 -1.95
CA ILE A 54 -15.37 0.10 -0.67
C ILE A 54 -15.13 1.43 0.01
N ILE A 55 -14.79 2.48 -0.75
CA ILE A 55 -14.66 3.83 -0.20
C ILE A 55 -16.00 4.34 0.32
N PHE A 56 -17.08 4.12 -0.42
CA PHE A 56 -18.42 4.47 0.02
C PHE A 56 -18.80 3.80 1.35
N VAL A 57 -18.50 2.51 1.54
CA VAL A 57 -18.80 1.83 2.81
C VAL A 57 -17.88 2.30 3.93
N GLY A 58 -16.59 2.55 3.66
CA GLY A 58 -15.59 2.89 4.66
C GLY A 58 -15.57 4.34 5.15
N ARG A 59 -16.15 5.29 4.40
CA ARG A 59 -16.12 6.74 4.68
C ARG A 59 -17.17 7.19 5.71
N GLU A 60 -16.94 8.31 6.39
CA GLU A 60 -18.04 9.06 7.03
C GLU A 60 -18.86 9.85 6.00
N LEU A 61 -20.05 10.33 6.40
CA LEU A 61 -20.98 11.01 5.49
C LEU A 61 -20.46 12.36 4.99
N ASP A 62 -19.66 13.04 5.80
CA ASP A 62 -19.08 14.36 5.55
C ASP A 62 -17.72 14.32 4.83
N GLU A 63 -17.18 13.12 4.56
CA GLU A 63 -15.89 12.99 3.89
C GLU A 63 -15.96 13.45 2.42
N TYR A 64 -15.22 14.53 2.12
CA TYR A 64 -15.14 15.19 0.80
C TYR A 64 -14.69 14.27 -0.34
N TYR A 65 -13.75 13.35 -0.09
CA TYR A 65 -13.10 12.58 -1.15
C TYR A 65 -13.91 11.34 -1.57
N GLN A 66 -14.47 11.37 -2.77
CA GLN A 66 -15.16 10.25 -3.42
C GLN A 66 -14.45 9.76 -4.68
N VAL A 67 -14.54 8.45 -4.93
CA VAL A 67 -14.07 7.82 -6.19
C VAL A 67 -15.20 7.80 -7.22
N LEU A 68 -16.43 7.53 -6.77
CA LEU A 68 -17.61 7.39 -7.61
C LEU A 68 -18.26 8.74 -7.89
N ASN A 69 -18.92 8.85 -9.03
CA ASN A 69 -19.69 10.02 -9.40
C ASN A 69 -21.03 10.08 -8.63
N GLN A 70 -21.74 11.21 -8.71
CA GLN A 70 -22.99 11.40 -7.98
C GLN A 70 -24.09 10.40 -8.35
N LYS A 71 -24.13 9.91 -9.59
CA LYS A 71 -25.13 8.94 -10.04
C LYS A 71 -24.91 7.60 -9.36
N GLU A 72 -23.67 7.10 -9.41
CA GLU A 72 -23.26 5.85 -8.76
C GLU A 72 -23.45 5.89 -7.24
N LEU A 73 -23.20 7.05 -6.61
CA LEU A 73 -23.45 7.23 -5.18
C LEU A 73 -24.94 7.14 -4.84
N ARG A 74 -25.83 7.67 -5.68
CA ARG A 74 -27.29 7.54 -5.48
C ARG A 74 -27.72 6.09 -5.61
N GLU A 75 -27.20 5.38 -6.62
CA GLU A 75 -27.47 3.94 -6.80
C GLU A 75 -27.04 3.13 -5.56
N LEU A 76 -25.88 3.44 -4.97
CA LEU A 76 -25.44 2.80 -3.73
C LEU A 76 -26.30 3.16 -2.51
N CYS A 77 -26.77 4.40 -2.43
CA CYS A 77 -27.73 4.80 -1.40
C CYS A 77 -29.06 4.06 -1.53
N ASP A 78 -29.50 3.76 -2.75
CA ASP A 78 -30.71 2.97 -2.98
C ASP A 78 -30.48 1.49 -2.61
N LEU A 79 -29.34 0.91 -2.98
CA LEU A 79 -28.93 -0.44 -2.54
C LEU A 79 -28.82 -0.56 -1.02
N LEU A 80 -28.41 0.50 -0.31
CA LEU A 80 -28.38 0.52 1.16
C LEU A 80 -29.78 0.43 1.79
N LYS A 81 -30.82 0.96 1.13
CA LYS A 81 -32.20 0.88 1.63
C LYS A 81 -32.76 -0.54 1.52
N GLU A 82 -32.22 -1.35 0.62
CA GLU A 82 -32.61 -2.73 0.40
C GLU A 82 -31.86 -3.73 1.31
N VAL A 83 -30.91 -3.25 2.13
CA VAL A 83 -30.15 -4.10 3.06
C VAL A 83 -31.11 -4.72 4.07
N ARG A 84 -31.00 -6.04 4.22
CA ARG A 84 -31.74 -6.83 5.19
C ARG A 84 -30.76 -7.54 6.12
N SER A 85 -31.12 -7.69 7.38
CA SER A 85 -30.29 -8.35 8.38
C SER A 85 -30.17 -9.87 8.21
N ASP A 86 -31.03 -10.48 7.39
CA ASP A 86 -31.09 -11.92 7.13
C ASP A 86 -30.42 -12.35 5.81
N ALA A 87 -29.88 -11.40 5.03
CA ALA A 87 -29.27 -11.68 3.73
C ALA A 87 -27.91 -10.99 3.58
N PRO A 88 -26.92 -11.63 2.95
CA PRO A 88 -25.61 -11.03 2.77
C PRO A 88 -25.64 -9.89 1.74
N THR A 89 -24.83 -8.85 1.98
CA THR A 89 -24.72 -7.72 1.05
C THR A 89 -23.77 -8.06 -0.09
N ILE A 90 -24.28 -8.79 -1.10
CA ILE A 90 -23.47 -9.39 -2.18
C ILE A 90 -22.57 -8.36 -2.87
N TRP A 91 -23.11 -7.20 -3.24
CA TRP A 91 -22.33 -6.17 -3.94
C TRP A 91 -21.15 -5.66 -3.11
N ALA A 92 -21.30 -5.57 -1.79
CA ALA A 92 -20.27 -5.10 -0.89
C ALA A 92 -19.22 -6.18 -0.65
N LEU A 93 -19.66 -7.43 -0.44
CA LEU A 93 -18.78 -8.60 -0.26
C LEU A 93 -17.93 -8.90 -1.51
N GLU A 94 -18.53 -8.80 -2.69
CA GLU A 94 -17.80 -8.95 -3.96
C GLU A 94 -16.75 -7.85 -4.09
N SER A 95 -17.12 -6.61 -3.78
CA SER A 95 -16.20 -5.47 -3.83
C SER A 95 -15.00 -5.65 -2.91
N ILE A 96 -15.21 -6.09 -1.66
CA ILE A 96 -14.09 -6.22 -0.71
C ILE A 96 -13.19 -7.38 -1.10
N ARG A 97 -13.76 -8.45 -1.66
CA ARG A 97 -13.02 -9.61 -2.16
C ARG A 97 -12.11 -9.22 -3.32
N VAL A 98 -12.65 -8.50 -4.31
CA VAL A 98 -11.88 -8.05 -5.49
C VAL A 98 -10.76 -7.11 -5.07
N VAL A 99 -11.09 -6.05 -4.33
CA VAL A 99 -10.11 -5.03 -3.90
C VAL A 99 -9.05 -5.65 -3.00
N SER A 100 -9.46 -6.33 -1.93
CA SER A 100 -8.50 -6.94 -0.99
C SER A 100 -7.68 -8.04 -1.65
N GLY A 101 -8.25 -8.76 -2.62
CA GLY A 101 -7.53 -9.75 -3.44
C GLY A 101 -6.36 -9.11 -4.20
N ILE A 102 -6.62 -8.02 -4.93
CA ILE A 102 -5.57 -7.31 -5.68
C ILE A 102 -4.51 -6.75 -4.72
N LEU A 103 -4.92 -6.08 -3.64
CA LEU A 103 -3.99 -5.52 -2.66
C LEU A 103 -3.16 -6.60 -1.96
N GLY A 104 -3.80 -7.72 -1.61
CA GLY A 104 -3.16 -8.87 -1.00
C GLY A 104 -2.16 -9.55 -1.93
N ASP A 105 -2.50 -9.68 -3.21
CA ASP A 105 -1.63 -10.23 -4.25
C ASP A 105 -0.38 -9.37 -4.43
N VAL A 106 -0.56 -8.06 -4.65
CA VAL A 106 0.58 -7.14 -4.80
C VAL A 106 1.45 -7.11 -3.55
N SER A 107 0.84 -7.06 -2.36
CA SER A 107 1.57 -7.18 -1.09
C SER A 107 2.39 -8.46 -1.03
N MET A 108 1.82 -9.59 -1.44
CA MET A 108 2.50 -10.89 -1.42
C MET A 108 3.69 -10.90 -2.38
N ARG A 109 3.54 -10.35 -3.59
CA ARG A 109 4.65 -10.21 -4.56
C ARG A 109 5.79 -9.36 -3.99
N ILE A 110 5.47 -8.26 -3.30
CA ILE A 110 6.49 -7.46 -2.59
C ILE A 110 7.14 -8.28 -1.48
N LEU A 111 6.35 -8.93 -0.63
CA LEU A 111 6.85 -9.72 0.49
C LEU A 111 7.69 -10.93 0.04
N GLN A 112 7.54 -11.39 -1.20
CA GLN A 112 8.35 -12.44 -1.83
C GLN A 112 9.56 -11.89 -2.62
N GLY A 113 9.76 -10.57 -2.66
CA GLY A 113 10.82 -9.92 -3.42
C GLY A 113 10.66 -10.03 -4.94
N GLN A 114 9.44 -10.26 -5.42
CA GLN A 114 9.10 -10.32 -6.85
C GLN A 114 8.71 -8.94 -7.41
N LEU A 115 8.28 -8.02 -6.55
CA LEU A 115 8.06 -6.61 -6.85
C LEU A 115 8.80 -5.74 -5.83
N ASP A 116 9.38 -4.63 -6.28
CA ASP A 116 9.86 -3.61 -5.37
C ASP A 116 8.69 -2.72 -4.92
N VAL A 117 8.82 -2.08 -3.75
CA VAL A 117 7.80 -1.13 -3.26
C VAL A 117 7.61 0.02 -4.25
N SER A 118 8.70 0.49 -4.86
CA SER A 118 8.70 1.54 -5.88
C SER A 118 7.98 1.14 -7.16
N ASP A 119 7.93 -0.15 -7.51
CA ASP A 119 7.18 -0.64 -8.66
C ASP A 119 5.68 -0.73 -8.37
N ALA A 120 5.34 -1.04 -7.12
CA ALA A 120 3.96 -1.17 -6.71
C ALA A 120 3.26 0.19 -6.59
N TYR A 121 4.01 1.26 -6.31
CA TYR A 121 3.44 2.60 -6.16
C TYR A 121 2.71 3.11 -7.42
N PRO A 122 3.28 3.02 -8.64
CA PRO A 122 2.58 3.35 -9.89
C PRO A 122 1.31 2.53 -10.18
N ILE A 123 1.17 1.31 -9.64
CA ILE A 123 -0.03 0.48 -9.86
C ILE A 123 -1.28 1.20 -9.35
N PHE A 124 -1.18 1.79 -8.16
CA PHE A 124 -2.30 2.41 -7.45
C PHE A 124 -2.29 3.94 -7.54
N GLY A 125 -1.10 4.53 -7.66
CA GLY A 125 -0.87 5.96 -7.58
C GLY A 125 -1.28 6.56 -6.23
N THR A 126 -1.41 7.88 -6.18
CA THR A 126 -1.86 8.60 -4.98
C THR A 126 -3.33 8.33 -4.63
N SER A 127 -4.13 7.81 -5.57
CA SER A 127 -5.56 7.56 -5.37
C SER A 127 -5.83 6.65 -4.18
N LEU A 128 -5.10 5.55 -4.06
CA LEU A 128 -5.27 4.61 -2.96
C LEU A 128 -4.88 5.22 -1.61
N LEU A 129 -3.85 6.07 -1.58
CA LEU A 129 -3.41 6.74 -0.34
C LEU A 129 -4.42 7.81 0.13
N ARG A 130 -4.97 8.58 -0.81
CA ARG A 130 -6.01 9.59 -0.52
C ARG A 130 -7.25 8.97 0.12
N HIS A 131 -7.59 7.73 -0.24
CA HIS A 131 -8.71 7.00 0.35
C HIS A 131 -8.27 5.87 1.29
N SER A 132 -7.04 5.93 1.81
CA SER A 132 -6.51 4.88 2.68
C SER A 132 -7.19 4.86 4.05
N LEU A 133 -7.72 5.98 4.54
CA LEU A 133 -8.43 6.06 5.81
C LEU A 133 -9.74 5.24 5.81
N PRO A 134 -10.69 5.44 4.86
CA PRO A 134 -11.86 4.57 4.72
C PRO A 134 -11.52 3.09 4.67
N LEU A 135 -10.53 2.72 3.85
CA LEU A 135 -10.08 1.34 3.76
C LEU A 135 -9.48 0.85 5.08
N ARG A 136 -8.74 1.69 5.80
CA ARG A 136 -8.15 1.34 7.10
C ARG A 136 -9.21 1.15 8.18
N LYS A 137 -10.31 1.90 8.17
CA LYS A 137 -11.48 1.68 9.06
C LYS A 137 -12.10 0.30 8.84
N LEU A 138 -12.13 -0.19 7.59
CA LEU A 138 -12.58 -1.55 7.28
C LEU A 138 -11.55 -2.61 7.67
N LEU A 139 -10.27 -2.35 7.44
CA LEU A 139 -9.20 -3.28 7.74
C LEU A 139 -8.80 -3.32 9.22
N ASP A 140 -9.10 -2.31 10.02
CA ASP A 140 -8.74 -2.25 11.43
C ASP A 140 -9.96 -1.86 12.27
N SER A 141 -10.63 -2.88 12.81
CA SER A 141 -11.83 -2.70 13.63
C SER A 141 -11.59 -1.79 14.83
N SER A 142 -10.38 -1.76 15.38
CA SER A 142 -10.01 -0.86 16.50
C SER A 142 -9.88 0.61 16.10
N TYR A 143 -9.88 0.90 14.79
CA TYR A 143 -9.81 2.25 14.25
C TYR A 143 -11.18 2.95 14.25
N GLN A 144 -12.28 2.19 14.29
CA GLN A 144 -13.64 2.74 14.33
C GLN A 144 -13.99 3.40 15.66
N ASP A 145 -13.59 2.81 16.79
CA ASP A 145 -13.92 3.32 18.13
C ASP A 145 -13.41 4.75 18.37
N ARG A 146 -12.45 5.22 17.55
CA ARG A 146 -11.87 6.57 17.64
C ARG A 146 -12.55 7.62 16.75
N HIS A 147 -13.37 7.19 15.79
CA HIS A 147 -13.89 8.05 14.72
C HIS A 147 -15.38 7.81 14.44
N PHE A 148 -16.15 7.44 15.47
CA PHE A 148 -17.58 7.17 15.36
C PHE A 148 -18.34 8.44 14.94
N ASP A 149 -18.91 8.45 13.74
CA ASP A 149 -19.90 9.45 13.32
C ASP A 149 -21.31 8.97 13.70
N PRO A 150 -22.03 9.69 14.59
CA PRO A 150 -23.41 9.36 14.92
C PRO A 150 -24.37 9.55 13.72
N GLY A 151 -23.96 10.25 12.66
CA GLY A 151 -24.78 10.53 11.49
C GLY A 151 -24.97 9.37 10.51
N ILE A 152 -24.13 8.32 10.57
CA ILE A 152 -24.24 7.17 9.65
C ILE A 152 -25.51 6.34 9.93
N SER A 153 -26.25 5.99 8.88
CA SER A 153 -27.44 5.13 8.97
C SER A 153 -27.11 3.71 9.47
N GLU A 154 -28.04 3.07 10.17
CA GLU A 154 -27.83 1.72 10.70
C GLU A 154 -27.54 0.69 9.59
N SER A 155 -28.21 0.78 8.43
CA SER A 155 -27.93 -0.07 7.27
C SER A 155 -26.49 0.05 6.79
N HIS A 156 -25.93 1.27 6.77
CA HIS A 156 -24.54 1.48 6.38
C HIS A 156 -23.57 0.88 7.42
N LYS A 157 -23.87 1.02 8.71
CA LYS A 157 -23.10 0.37 9.79
C LYS A 157 -23.16 -1.15 9.69
N GLU A 158 -24.30 -1.71 9.32
CA GLU A 158 -24.50 -3.14 9.13
C GLU A 158 -23.63 -3.69 8.00
N VAL A 159 -23.69 -3.09 6.80
CA VAL A 159 -22.82 -3.46 5.67
C VAL A 159 -21.34 -3.33 6.04
N ARG A 160 -20.97 -2.23 6.70
CA ARG A 160 -19.59 -2.01 7.17
C ARG A 160 -19.13 -3.12 8.12
N ARG A 161 -19.96 -3.50 9.09
CA ARG A 161 -19.69 -4.58 10.04
C ARG A 161 -19.56 -5.93 9.33
N GLU A 162 -20.41 -6.20 8.35
CA GLU A 162 -20.35 -7.40 7.52
C GLU A 162 -19.00 -7.51 6.79
N LEU A 163 -18.55 -6.43 6.14
CA LEU A 163 -17.23 -6.41 5.48
C LEU A 163 -16.08 -6.63 6.47
N GLN A 164 -16.17 -6.04 7.67
CA GLN A 164 -15.16 -6.23 8.71
C GLN A 164 -15.13 -7.66 9.22
N HIS A 165 -16.29 -8.29 9.45
CA HIS A 165 -16.37 -9.70 9.81
C HIS A 165 -15.72 -10.57 8.73
N TRP A 166 -16.05 -10.33 7.47
CA TRP A 166 -15.42 -11.03 6.35
C TRP A 166 -13.88 -10.89 6.37
N LEU A 167 -13.36 -9.69 6.59
CA LEU A 167 -11.92 -9.43 6.69
C LEU A 167 -11.27 -10.08 7.92
N ILE A 168 -11.99 -10.19 9.04
CA ILE A 168 -11.54 -10.89 10.25
C ILE A 168 -11.40 -12.39 9.96
N TYR A 169 -12.38 -12.99 9.26
CA TYR A 169 -12.30 -14.39 8.82
C TYR A 169 -11.14 -14.61 7.83
N HIS A 170 -10.82 -13.61 7.01
CA HIS A 170 -9.72 -13.64 6.04
C HIS A 170 -8.48 -12.89 6.55
N ASN A 171 -8.07 -13.13 7.80
CA ASN A 171 -7.03 -12.35 8.48
C ASN A 171 -5.67 -12.31 7.75
N GLY A 172 -5.30 -13.36 7.01
CA GLY A 172 -4.08 -13.37 6.19
C GLY A 172 -4.12 -12.30 5.09
N LEU A 173 -5.25 -12.20 4.39
CA LEU A 173 -5.47 -11.20 3.34
C LEU A 173 -5.52 -9.79 3.92
N ARG A 174 -6.31 -9.62 4.98
CA ARG A 174 -6.43 -8.36 5.75
C ARG A 174 -5.06 -7.84 6.20
N ARG A 175 -4.22 -8.71 6.77
CA ARG A 175 -2.86 -8.36 7.23
C ARG A 175 -1.98 -7.85 6.08
N ARG A 176 -2.03 -8.51 4.93
CA ARG A 176 -1.27 -8.10 3.72
C ARG A 176 -1.75 -6.77 3.17
N CYS A 177 -3.06 -6.52 3.15
CA CYS A 177 -3.61 -5.21 2.76
C CYS A 177 -3.07 -4.09 3.68
N LEU A 178 -3.06 -4.31 4.99
CA LEU A 178 -2.50 -3.35 5.95
C LEU A 178 -0.99 -3.12 5.74
N ILE A 179 -0.23 -4.18 5.45
CA ILE A 179 1.21 -4.08 5.14
C ILE A 179 1.42 -3.25 3.87
N LEU A 180 0.66 -3.50 2.80
CA LEU A 180 0.76 -2.75 1.55
C LEU A 180 0.45 -1.27 1.78
N LEU A 181 -0.60 -0.95 2.54
CA LEU A 181 -0.91 0.44 2.88
C LEU A 181 0.27 1.13 3.59
N ASP A 182 0.87 0.48 4.58
CA ASP A 182 2.03 1.06 5.28
C ASP A 182 3.25 1.24 4.35
N LEU A 183 3.49 0.30 3.45
CA LEU A 183 4.56 0.36 2.45
C LEU A 183 4.35 1.51 1.46
N LEU A 184 3.14 1.65 0.92
CA LEU A 184 2.82 2.72 -0.03
C LEU A 184 2.87 4.10 0.63
N TRP A 185 2.44 4.22 1.90
CA TRP A 185 2.63 5.45 2.67
C TRP A 185 4.11 5.80 2.84
N ALA A 186 4.95 4.81 3.18
CA ALA A 186 6.40 5.02 3.29
C ALA A 186 7.03 5.44 1.96
N GLU A 187 6.60 4.85 0.85
CA GLU A 187 7.09 5.21 -0.48
C GLU A 187 6.64 6.61 -0.90
N ALA A 188 5.39 6.99 -0.67
CA ALA A 188 4.91 8.32 -1.00
C ALA A 188 5.61 9.42 -0.19
N VAL A 189 5.91 9.17 1.09
CA VAL A 189 6.73 10.09 1.90
C VAL A 189 8.15 10.18 1.34
N ARG A 190 8.74 9.05 0.92
CA ARG A 190 10.08 9.02 0.31
C ARG A 190 10.14 9.83 -1.00
N LEU A 191 9.07 9.78 -1.79
CA LEU A 191 8.91 10.52 -3.04
C LEU A 191 8.45 11.98 -2.84
N GLU A 192 8.06 12.37 -1.62
CA GLU A 192 7.44 13.67 -1.31
C GLU A 192 6.12 13.94 -2.06
N ASP A 193 5.39 12.88 -2.42
CA ASP A 193 4.12 12.91 -3.16
C ASP A 193 2.88 13.15 -2.26
N LEU A 194 3.10 13.59 -1.01
CA LEU A 194 2.05 13.83 -0.02
C LEU A 194 2.14 15.25 0.55
N PRO A 195 1.00 15.89 0.87
CA PRO A 195 0.99 17.16 1.59
C PRO A 195 1.77 17.09 2.91
N PRO A 196 2.52 18.15 3.28
CA PRO A 196 3.28 18.18 4.53
C PRO A 196 2.43 17.87 5.77
N GLN A 197 1.18 18.33 5.80
CA GLN A 197 0.24 18.06 6.90
C GLN A 197 -0.12 16.56 7.00
N ASP A 198 -0.33 15.89 5.86
CA ASP A 198 -0.61 14.45 5.81
C ASP A 198 0.61 13.64 6.28
N ILE A 199 1.81 14.05 5.86
CA ILE A 199 3.07 13.45 6.30
C ILE A 199 3.23 13.62 7.82
N GLU A 200 2.95 14.81 8.36
CA GLU A 200 3.02 15.09 9.80
C GLU A 200 2.08 14.20 10.60
N SER A 201 0.80 14.16 10.18
CA SER A 201 -0.25 13.37 10.81
C SER A 201 0.08 11.87 10.80
N ALA A 202 0.55 11.36 9.66
CA ALA A 202 0.97 9.96 9.52
C ALA A 202 2.17 9.64 10.43
N ALA A 203 3.18 10.52 10.49
CA ALA A 203 4.34 10.34 11.35
C ALA A 203 3.98 10.36 12.84
N GLU A 204 3.05 11.22 13.24
CA GLU A 204 2.53 11.29 14.60
C GLU A 204 1.79 10.00 14.99
N ALA A 205 0.89 9.52 14.13
CA ALA A 205 0.20 8.24 14.34
C ALA A 205 1.16 7.04 14.42
N LYS A 206 2.28 7.09 13.68
CA LYS A 206 3.30 6.04 13.69
C LYS A 206 4.22 6.07 14.91
N LYS A 207 4.18 7.09 15.77
CA LYS A 207 4.83 7.03 17.09
C LYS A 207 4.29 5.88 17.94
N GLN A 208 2.98 5.63 17.87
CA GLN A 208 2.31 4.55 18.62
C GLN A 208 2.26 3.24 17.82
N THR A 209 2.14 3.32 16.49
CA THR A 209 1.85 2.15 15.64
C THR A 209 3.06 1.63 14.86
N GLY A 210 4.12 2.41 14.68
CA GLY A 210 5.25 2.11 13.79
C GLY A 210 5.95 0.79 14.15
N SER A 211 6.30 0.61 15.43
CA SER A 211 6.91 -0.65 15.93
C SER A 211 6.06 -1.89 15.61
N ARG A 212 4.75 -1.81 15.81
CA ARG A 212 3.81 -2.91 15.52
C ARG A 212 3.72 -3.18 14.03
N ASN A 213 3.67 -2.14 13.21
CA ASN A 213 3.58 -2.25 11.75
C ASN A 213 4.86 -2.88 11.16
N ARG A 214 6.05 -2.46 11.63
CA ARG A 214 7.33 -3.07 11.23
C ARG A 214 7.41 -4.54 11.64
N SER A 215 7.01 -4.86 12.86
CA SER A 215 6.97 -6.25 13.35
C SER A 215 6.00 -7.11 12.54
N ARG A 216 4.82 -6.59 12.20
CA ARG A 216 3.82 -7.26 11.36
C ARG A 216 4.36 -7.59 9.98
N LEU A 217 4.99 -6.61 9.32
CA LEU A 217 5.62 -6.79 8.02
C LEU A 217 6.74 -7.83 8.08
N PHE A 218 7.65 -7.68 9.04
CA PHE A 218 8.80 -8.57 9.21
C PHE A 218 8.36 -10.04 9.38
N ARG A 219 7.39 -10.28 10.27
CA ARG A 219 6.85 -11.63 10.52
C ARG A 219 6.16 -12.20 9.28
N GLU A 220 5.40 -11.39 8.54
CA GLU A 220 4.73 -11.88 7.34
C GLU A 220 5.73 -12.22 6.22
N ALA A 221 6.77 -11.39 6.05
CA ALA A 221 7.85 -11.66 5.11
C ALA A 221 8.59 -12.98 5.44
N LEU A 222 8.92 -13.19 6.72
CA LEU A 222 9.51 -14.47 7.16
C LEU A 222 8.56 -15.65 6.99
N ARG A 223 7.26 -15.48 7.30
CA ARG A 223 6.25 -16.54 7.15
C ARG A 223 6.15 -17.03 5.70
N LEU A 224 6.27 -16.13 4.73
CA LEU A 224 6.13 -16.47 3.30
C LEU A 224 7.40 -17.06 2.68
N ASN A 225 8.58 -16.75 3.21
CA ASN A 225 9.85 -17.09 2.58
C ASN A 225 10.76 -18.00 3.42
N GLY A 226 10.39 -18.27 4.66
CA GLY A 226 11.25 -18.94 5.64
C GLY A 226 12.38 -18.06 6.18
N LEU A 227 13.21 -18.64 7.04
CA LEU A 227 14.27 -17.93 7.76
C LEU A 227 15.42 -17.45 6.85
N PHE A 228 15.60 -18.08 5.68
CA PHE A 228 16.65 -17.72 4.73
C PHE A 228 16.51 -16.31 4.15
N ARG A 229 15.31 -15.70 4.23
CA ARG A 229 15.07 -14.31 3.81
C ARG A 229 14.98 -13.31 4.97
N PHE A 230 15.64 -13.60 6.08
CA PHE A 230 15.71 -12.69 7.22
C PHE A 230 16.19 -11.28 6.86
N PHE A 231 17.30 -11.17 6.12
CA PHE A 231 17.84 -9.87 5.74
C PHE A 231 16.87 -9.06 4.87
N PHE A 232 16.22 -9.72 3.92
CA PHE A 232 15.18 -9.12 3.09
C PHE A 232 13.99 -8.63 3.92
N ALA A 233 13.47 -9.46 4.84
CA ALA A 233 12.39 -9.09 5.75
C ALA A 233 12.78 -7.90 6.64
N TRP A 234 14.02 -7.89 7.13
CA TRP A 234 14.57 -6.79 7.92
C TRP A 234 14.64 -5.49 7.11
N GLN A 235 15.20 -5.54 5.89
CA GLN A 235 15.29 -4.39 5.00
C GLN A 235 13.89 -3.81 4.69
N LEU A 236 12.93 -4.68 4.35
CA LEU A 236 11.55 -4.27 4.05
C LEU A 236 10.85 -3.68 5.29
N SER A 237 11.14 -4.20 6.49
CA SER A 237 10.62 -3.61 7.74
C SER A 237 11.22 -2.23 8.02
N ARG A 238 12.50 -2.03 7.71
CA ARG A 238 13.19 -0.73 7.84
C ARG A 238 12.70 0.28 6.82
N PHE A 239 12.21 -0.16 5.67
CA PHE A 239 11.62 0.71 4.67
C PHE A 239 10.46 1.55 5.25
N LEU A 240 9.66 0.99 6.15
CA LEU A 240 8.55 1.73 6.80
C LEU A 240 9.00 2.95 7.60
N LEU A 241 10.27 3.01 7.98
CA LEU A 241 10.83 4.14 8.71
C LEU A 241 10.81 5.45 7.93
N HIS A 242 10.67 5.42 6.60
CA HIS A 242 10.50 6.62 5.78
C HIS A 242 9.27 7.42 6.16
N ALA A 243 8.19 6.79 6.65
CA ALA A 243 7.00 7.49 7.13
C ALA A 243 7.04 7.83 8.63
N GLU A 244 8.17 7.63 9.32
CA GLU A 244 8.33 7.90 10.75
C GLU A 244 9.25 9.09 10.97
N TYR A 245 9.14 9.77 12.11
CA TYR A 245 10.09 10.83 12.45
C TYR A 245 11.52 10.29 12.57
N LYS A 246 12.47 11.11 12.11
CA LYS A 246 13.90 10.85 12.28
C LYS A 246 14.23 10.75 13.78
N SER A 247 15.03 9.76 14.13
CA SER A 247 15.56 9.56 15.48
C SER A 247 17.00 9.05 15.40
N ILE A 248 17.67 8.92 16.55
CA ILE A 248 19.06 8.43 16.63
C ILE A 248 19.23 7.05 15.95
N TRP A 249 18.18 6.21 16.03
CA TRP A 249 18.15 4.86 15.44
C TRP A 249 17.47 4.82 14.06
N ASN A 250 16.81 5.90 13.67
CA ASN A 250 16.11 6.06 12.40
C ASN A 250 16.62 7.27 11.62
N TRP A 251 17.64 7.06 10.79
CA TRP A 251 18.20 8.11 9.94
C TRP A 251 17.39 8.39 8.68
N ASN A 252 16.58 7.42 8.24
CA ASN A 252 15.78 7.47 7.02
C ASN A 252 14.43 8.19 7.23
N GLY A 253 14.10 8.51 8.47
CA GLY A 253 12.84 9.16 8.83
C GLY A 253 12.76 10.65 8.49
N ILE A 254 11.56 11.18 8.65
CA ILE A 254 11.18 12.55 8.34
C ILE A 254 11.85 13.50 9.33
N SER A 255 12.59 14.48 8.81
CA SER A 255 13.11 15.59 9.60
C SER A 255 12.04 16.67 9.76
N LYS A 256 11.73 17.07 10.99
CA LYS A 256 10.80 18.18 11.27
C LYS A 256 11.21 19.47 10.55
N LYS A 257 12.52 19.73 10.43
CA LYS A 257 13.03 20.90 9.68
C LYS A 257 12.76 20.77 8.18
N ARG A 258 12.95 19.57 7.60
CA ARG A 258 12.65 19.29 6.19
C ARG A 258 11.15 19.48 5.92
N LEU A 259 10.31 18.99 6.83
CA LEU A 259 8.85 19.12 6.71
C LEU A 259 8.39 20.58 6.72
N LYS A 260 8.91 21.41 7.63
CA LYS A 260 8.63 22.86 7.65
C LYS A 260 9.08 23.57 6.36
N ASN A 261 10.24 23.19 5.82
CA ASN A 261 10.70 23.75 4.55
C ASN A 261 9.78 23.34 3.40
N LEU A 262 9.34 22.08 3.35
CA LEU A 262 8.41 21.57 2.35
C LEU A 262 7.07 22.32 2.41
N ASP A 263 6.54 22.52 3.63
CA ASP A 263 5.32 23.30 3.88
C ASP A 263 5.44 24.76 3.41
N SER A 264 6.57 25.41 3.68
CA SER A 264 6.84 26.75 3.16
C SER A 264 6.88 26.80 1.63
N THR A 265 7.56 25.83 0.98
CA THR A 265 7.64 25.75 -0.49
C THR A 265 6.27 25.52 -1.11
N TRP A 266 5.50 24.58 -0.58
CA TRP A 266 4.14 24.28 -1.06
C TRP A 266 3.22 25.48 -0.87
N THR A 267 3.25 26.10 0.31
CA THR A 267 2.47 27.32 0.59
C THR A 267 2.83 28.43 -0.40
N LYS A 268 4.11 28.64 -0.70
CA LYS A 268 4.53 29.61 -1.72
C LYS A 268 4.02 29.28 -3.11
N HIS A 269 4.07 28.01 -3.54
CA HIS A 269 3.56 27.61 -4.85
C HIS A 269 2.03 27.70 -4.97
N LEU A 270 1.30 27.41 -3.88
CA LEU A 270 -0.16 27.48 -3.86
C LEU A 270 -0.67 28.92 -3.71
N LEU A 271 0.05 29.74 -2.94
CA LEU A 271 -0.25 31.17 -2.74
C LEU A 271 0.48 32.08 -3.73
N GLN A 272 1.19 31.52 -4.72
CA GLN A 272 1.68 32.30 -5.85
C GLN A 272 0.45 32.95 -6.48
N LYS A 273 0.24 34.22 -6.11
CA LYS A 273 -0.59 35.16 -6.82
C LYS A 273 -0.22 35.00 -8.29
N TYR A 274 -1.25 34.86 -9.11
CA TYR A 274 -1.19 35.29 -10.49
C TYR A 274 -0.80 36.77 -10.47
N ASP A 275 0.50 37.05 -10.42
CA ASP A 275 1.07 38.35 -10.80
C ASP A 275 1.24 38.36 -12.32
#